data_AF-A0A6D2J186-F1
#
_entry.id   AF-A0A6D2J186-F1
#
_cell.length_a   1.000
_cell.length_b   1.000
_cell.length_c   1.000
_cell.angle_alpha   90.00
_cell.angle_beta   90.00
_cell.angle_gamma   90.00
#
_symmetry.space_group_name_H-M   'P 1'
#
loop_
_entity.id
_entity.type
_entity.pdbx_description
1 polymer ?
#
loop_
_entity_poly.entity_id
_entity_poly.type
_entity_poly.pdbx_seq_one_letter_code
_entity_poly.pdbx_strand_id
1 'polypeptide(L)'
;MDYSNNNDSSISYPATFRSYLGYRRVGIPEKCRCGCDVALRSSHDGKKLYVCTGNTMDGEPHLRTWWDEAVVEELAELKDDLADLDTQLIYIKQEGQRIDQLASEIERLKESARKREAKSAFHFKLAVACGLLESLMALTASLR
;
A
#
# COMPACT_ATOMS: atom_id res chain seq x y z
N MET A 1 -1.61 -32.25 -23.71
CA MET A 1 -3.07 -32.10 -23.65
C MET A 1 -3.32 -30.60 -23.73
N ASP A 2 -3.57 -30.12 -24.95
CA ASP A 2 -3.70 -28.70 -25.23
C ASP A 2 -5.17 -28.31 -25.12
N TYR A 3 -5.52 -27.58 -24.06
CA TYR A 3 -6.83 -26.95 -23.95
C TYR A 3 -6.72 -25.53 -24.54
N SER A 4 -6.92 -25.43 -25.85
CA SER A 4 -7.31 -24.17 -26.50
C SER A 4 -8.79 -23.93 -26.23
N ASN A 5 -9.10 -23.03 -25.31
CA ASN A 5 -10.48 -22.61 -25.05
C ASN A 5 -10.65 -21.16 -25.52
N ASN A 6 -10.68 -20.98 -26.83
CA ASN A 6 -11.08 -19.72 -27.45
C ASN A 6 -12.61 -19.70 -27.54
N ASN A 7 -13.24 -19.13 -26.53
CA ASN A 7 -14.62 -18.68 -26.67
C ASN A 7 -14.78 -17.32 -25.98
N ASP A 8 -14.02 -16.33 -26.46
CA ASP A 8 -14.30 -14.92 -26.23
C ASP A 8 -15.59 -14.55 -26.96
N SER A 9 -16.71 -14.96 -26.35
CA SER A 9 -18.01 -14.35 -26.62
C SER A 9 -17.95 -12.95 -26.04
N SER A 10 -17.38 -12.03 -26.81
CA SER A 10 -17.41 -10.60 -26.55
C SER A 10 -18.86 -10.15 -26.65
N ILE A 11 -19.57 -10.21 -25.52
CA ILE A 11 -20.90 -9.64 -25.39
C ILE A 11 -20.71 -8.12 -25.43
N SER A 12 -20.87 -7.56 -26.62
CA SER A 12 -20.92 -6.11 -26.86
C SER A 12 -22.26 -5.58 -26.33
N TYR A 13 -22.31 -5.16 -25.08
CA TYR A 13 -23.44 -4.38 -24.56
C TYR A 13 -23.39 -2.97 -25.16
N PRO A 14 -24.51 -2.42 -25.69
CA PRO A 14 -24.52 -1.06 -26.20
C PRO A 14 -24.19 -0.06 -25.07
N ALA A 15 -23.04 0.60 -25.19
CA ALA A 15 -22.48 1.51 -24.19
C ALA A 15 -23.21 2.87 -24.05
N THR A 16 -24.50 2.96 -24.37
CA THR A 16 -25.14 4.27 -24.62
C THR A 16 -26.02 4.84 -23.50
N PHE A 17 -26.20 4.17 -22.36
CA PHE A 17 -27.10 4.69 -21.29
C PHE A 17 -26.53 4.68 -19.86
N ARG A 18 -25.23 4.43 -19.68
CA ARG A 18 -24.59 4.44 -18.36
C ARG A 18 -23.88 5.76 -18.11
N SER A 19 -24.53 6.66 -17.39
CA SER A 19 -23.92 7.90 -16.92
C SER A 19 -24.40 8.19 -15.49
N TYR A 20 -23.80 7.51 -14.53
CA TYR A 20 -23.89 7.87 -13.12
C TYR A 20 -22.68 8.73 -12.74
N LEU A 21 -22.83 9.49 -11.66
CA LEU A 21 -21.74 10.26 -11.07
C LEU A 21 -20.91 9.31 -10.20
N GLY A 22 -19.61 9.19 -10.48
CA GLY A 22 -18.71 8.30 -9.74
C GLY A 22 -17.31 8.23 -10.35
N TYR A 23 -16.31 7.88 -9.54
CA TYR A 23 -14.90 7.83 -9.94
C TYR A 23 -14.64 6.80 -11.04
N ARG A 24 -15.31 5.65 -10.98
CA ARG A 24 -15.05 4.52 -11.88
C ARG A 24 -16.02 4.40 -13.07
N ARG A 25 -17.18 5.08 -13.02
CA ARG A 25 -18.23 5.09 -14.08
C ARG A 25 -18.71 3.69 -14.51
N VAL A 26 -18.41 2.66 -13.72
CA VAL A 26 -18.92 1.29 -13.79
C VAL A 26 -19.37 0.86 -12.38
N GLY A 27 -20.10 -0.23 -12.23
CA GLY A 27 -20.53 -0.75 -10.93
C GLY A 27 -21.94 -0.36 -10.48
N ILE A 28 -22.17 -0.39 -9.17
CA ILE A 28 -23.47 -0.11 -8.54
C ILE A 28 -23.66 1.42 -8.50
N PRO A 29 -24.68 1.92 -9.23
CA PRO A 29 -24.87 3.36 -9.33
C PRO A 29 -25.42 3.95 -8.03
N GLU A 30 -24.65 4.86 -7.41
CA GLU A 30 -25.07 5.60 -6.21
C GLU A 30 -25.99 6.78 -6.55
N LYS A 31 -25.66 7.50 -7.64
CA LYS A 31 -26.33 8.74 -8.07
C LYS A 31 -26.49 8.77 -9.58
N CYS A 32 -27.62 9.28 -10.04
CA CYS A 32 -27.81 9.56 -11.46
C CYS A 32 -27.06 10.83 -11.88
N ARG A 33 -26.70 10.99 -13.17
CA ARG A 33 -26.13 12.23 -13.72
C ARG A 33 -26.97 13.49 -13.46
N CYS A 34 -28.26 13.37 -13.23
CA CYS A 34 -29.14 14.50 -12.89
C CYS A 34 -29.09 14.88 -11.40
N GLY A 35 -28.32 14.17 -10.58
CA GLY A 35 -28.17 14.42 -9.14
C GLY A 35 -29.21 13.71 -8.25
N CYS A 36 -30.27 13.16 -8.86
CA CYS A 36 -31.27 12.36 -8.16
C CYS A 36 -30.73 10.98 -7.73
N ASP A 37 -31.41 10.38 -6.75
CA ASP A 37 -31.09 9.05 -6.24
C ASP A 37 -31.45 7.95 -7.24
N VAL A 38 -30.94 6.75 -6.96
CA VAL A 38 -31.19 5.56 -7.75
C VAL A 38 -32.04 4.58 -6.96
N ALA A 39 -33.09 4.05 -7.59
CA ALA A 39 -33.94 3.01 -7.02
C ALA A 39 -33.69 1.67 -7.70
N LEU A 40 -33.70 0.59 -6.92
CA LEU A 40 -33.72 -0.78 -7.42
C LEU A 40 -35.16 -1.22 -7.64
N ARG A 41 -35.51 -1.60 -8.87
CA ARG A 41 -36.85 -2.06 -9.26
C ARG A 41 -36.79 -3.51 -9.74
N SER A 42 -37.87 -4.24 -9.52
CA SER A 42 -38.06 -5.57 -10.08
C SER A 42 -38.91 -5.49 -11.34
N SER A 43 -38.44 -6.15 -12.40
CA SER A 43 -39.21 -6.46 -13.59
C SER A 43 -40.27 -7.53 -13.26
N HIS A 44 -41.27 -7.64 -14.13
CA HIS A 44 -42.30 -8.67 -14.05
C HIS A 44 -41.71 -10.10 -14.00
N ASP A 45 -40.58 -10.32 -14.67
CA ASP A 45 -39.87 -11.61 -14.69
C ASP A 45 -38.93 -11.81 -13.48
N GLY A 46 -39.03 -10.97 -12.45
CA GLY A 46 -38.20 -11.03 -11.25
C GLY A 46 -36.78 -10.47 -11.39
N LYS A 47 -36.35 -10.09 -12.61
CA LYS A 47 -35.05 -9.43 -12.85
C LYS A 47 -35.01 -8.05 -12.20
N LYS A 48 -33.87 -7.65 -11.65
CA LYS A 48 -33.73 -6.35 -10.96
C LYS A 48 -32.94 -5.36 -11.79
N LEU A 49 -33.38 -4.10 -11.81
CA LEU A 49 -32.68 -3.00 -12.49
C LEU A 49 -32.63 -1.74 -11.62
N TYR A 50 -31.52 -1.03 -11.73
CA TYR A 50 -31.32 0.30 -11.19
C TYR A 50 -31.90 1.34 -12.13
N VAL A 51 -32.69 2.27 -11.58
CA VAL A 51 -33.34 3.37 -12.31
C VAL A 51 -33.24 4.68 -11.54
N CYS A 52 -33.16 5.79 -12.28
CA CYS A 52 -33.24 7.13 -11.70
C CYS A 52 -34.60 7.37 -11.02
N THR A 53 -34.62 8.06 -9.87
CA THR A 53 -35.86 8.51 -9.21
C THR A 53 -36.36 9.86 -9.71
N GLY A 54 -35.51 10.61 -10.41
CA GLY A 54 -35.84 11.91 -10.99
C GLY A 54 -36.79 11.81 -12.18
N ASN A 55 -37.56 12.87 -12.40
CA ASN A 55 -38.47 12.96 -13.53
C ASN A 55 -37.67 13.21 -14.82
N THR A 56 -37.91 12.40 -15.85
CA THR A 56 -37.26 12.55 -17.15
C THR A 56 -38.00 13.60 -17.96
N MET A 57 -37.54 14.85 -17.89
CA MET A 57 -38.12 15.97 -18.67
C MET A 57 -38.00 15.77 -20.19
N ASP A 58 -37.07 14.89 -20.59
CA ASP A 58 -36.68 14.48 -21.94
C ASP A 58 -37.37 13.19 -22.42
N GLY A 59 -38.18 12.53 -21.58
CA GLY A 59 -38.87 11.28 -21.93
C GLY A 59 -37.98 10.02 -21.95
N GLU A 60 -36.66 10.17 -21.87
CA GLU A 60 -35.69 9.07 -21.88
C GLU A 60 -35.18 8.76 -20.46
N PRO A 61 -35.07 7.48 -20.06
CA PRO A 61 -34.53 7.11 -18.75
C PRO A 61 -33.05 7.54 -18.61
N HIS A 62 -32.77 8.40 -17.62
CA HIS A 62 -31.40 8.91 -17.38
C HIS A 62 -30.41 7.83 -16.93
N LEU A 63 -30.91 6.77 -16.29
CA LEU A 63 -30.16 5.63 -15.81
C LEU A 63 -31.02 4.38 -15.94
N ARG A 64 -30.50 3.36 -16.61
CA ARG A 64 -31.08 2.02 -16.65
C ARG A 64 -29.97 0.98 -16.72
N THR A 65 -29.71 0.34 -15.60
CA THR A 65 -28.62 -0.63 -15.44
C THR A 65 -29.16 -1.89 -14.80
N TRP A 66 -28.83 -3.07 -15.35
CA TRP A 66 -29.21 -4.32 -14.71
C TRP A 66 -28.41 -4.56 -13.43
N TRP A 67 -29.07 -5.13 -12.42
CA TRP A 67 -28.48 -5.34 -11.10
C TRP A 67 -27.30 -6.30 -11.14
N ASP A 68 -27.42 -7.41 -11.89
CA ASP A 68 -26.38 -8.42 -12.05
C ASP A 68 -25.14 -7.85 -12.73
N GLU A 69 -25.32 -7.06 -13.79
CA GLU A 69 -24.22 -6.40 -14.49
C GLU A 69 -23.47 -5.42 -13.56
N ALA A 70 -24.20 -4.57 -12.82
CA ALA A 70 -23.60 -3.65 -11.84
C ALA A 70 -22.87 -4.37 -10.70
N VAL A 71 -23.43 -5.47 -10.19
CA VAL A 71 -22.79 -6.25 -9.12
C VAL A 71 -21.54 -6.96 -9.61
N VAL A 72 -21.55 -7.51 -10.83
CA VAL A 72 -20.36 -8.15 -11.42
C VAL A 72 -19.24 -7.14 -11.63
N GLU A 73 -19.56 -5.94 -12.10
CA GLU A 73 -18.58 -4.85 -12.23
C GLU A 73 -17.98 -4.46 -10.88
N GLU A 74 -18.79 -4.20 -9.85
CA GLU A 74 -18.28 -3.91 -8.49
C GLU A 74 -17.41 -5.04 -7.94
N LEU A 75 -17.83 -6.29 -8.12
CA LEU A 75 -17.04 -7.43 -7.65
C LEU A 75 -15.71 -7.57 -8.39
N ALA A 76 -15.68 -7.27 -9.69
CA ALA A 76 -14.44 -7.28 -10.46
C ALA A 76 -13.47 -6.20 -9.92
N GLU A 77 -13.98 -5.01 -9.63
CA GLU A 77 -13.19 -3.92 -9.08
C GLU A 77 -12.69 -4.21 -7.66
N LEU A 78 -13.55 -4.71 -6.78
CA LEU A 78 -13.17 -5.11 -5.43
C LEU A 78 -12.10 -6.21 -5.43
N LYS A 79 -12.17 -7.14 -6.39
CA LYS A 79 -11.16 -8.19 -6.56
C LYS A 79 -9.81 -7.58 -6.98
N ASP A 80 -9.81 -6.61 -7.88
CA ASP A 80 -8.59 -5.94 -8.32
C ASP A 80 -7.98 -5.09 -7.19
N ASP A 81 -8.81 -4.36 -6.43
CA ASP A 81 -8.38 -3.61 -5.25
C ASP A 81 -7.80 -4.54 -4.17
N LEU A 82 -8.40 -5.72 -3.96
CA LEU A 82 -7.87 -6.72 -3.03
C LEU A 82 -6.49 -7.24 -3.46
N ALA A 83 -6.28 -7.44 -4.77
CA ALA A 83 -4.99 -7.88 -5.31
C ALA A 83 -3.91 -6.80 -5.15
N ASP A 84 -4.26 -5.52 -5.30
CA ASP A 84 -3.36 -4.41 -5.04
C ASP A 84 -2.99 -4.32 -3.56
N LEU A 85 -3.97 -4.46 -2.66
CA LEU A 85 -3.72 -4.49 -1.21
C LEU A 85 -2.82 -5.65 -0.79
N ASP A 86 -3.00 -6.85 -1.36
CA ASP A 86 -2.11 -7.98 -1.11
C ASP A 86 -0.66 -7.68 -1.54
N THR A 87 -0.50 -7.06 -2.72
CA THR A 87 0.80 -6.62 -3.22
C THR A 87 1.46 -5.61 -2.29
N GLN A 88 0.70 -4.62 -1.80
CA GLN A 88 1.19 -3.63 -0.83
C GLN A 88 1.59 -4.28 0.50
N LEU A 89 0.83 -5.26 1.00
CA LEU A 89 1.18 -6.00 2.21
C LEU A 89 2.49 -6.78 2.09
N ILE A 90 2.73 -7.41 0.93
CA ILE A 90 4.00 -8.10 0.65
C ILE A 90 5.17 -7.11 0.71
N TYR A 91 5.01 -5.92 0.11
CA TYR A 91 6.03 -4.89 0.12
C TYR A 91 6.34 -4.39 1.55
N ILE A 92 5.31 -4.05 2.32
CA ILE A 92 5.45 -3.60 3.72
C ILE A 92 6.16 -4.67 4.57
N LYS A 93 5.80 -5.94 4.38
CA LYS A 93 6.45 -7.05 5.09
C LYS A 93 7.95 -7.13 4.78
N GLN A 94 8.33 -6.98 3.51
CA GLN A 94 9.74 -6.98 3.11
C GLN A 94 10.50 -5.77 3.69
N GLU A 95 9.88 -4.59 3.70
CA GLU A 95 10.47 -3.41 4.33
C GLU A 95 10.66 -3.60 5.83
N GLY A 96 9.67 -4.16 6.53
CA GLY A 96 9.79 -4.51 7.95
C GLY A 96 11.01 -5.40 8.23
N GLN A 97 11.20 -6.45 7.43
CA GLN A 97 12.37 -7.33 7.56
C GLN A 97 13.69 -6.60 7.33
N ARG A 98 13.75 -5.65 6.39
CA ARG A 98 14.95 -4.83 6.14
C ARG A 98 15.24 -3.89 7.30
N ILE A 99 14.20 -3.30 7.90
CA ILE A 99 14.34 -2.44 9.08
C ILE A 99 14.89 -3.25 10.26
N ASP A 100 14.37 -4.46 10.52
CA ASP A 100 14.86 -5.32 11.59
C ASP A 100 16.34 -5.71 11.41
N GLN A 101 16.74 -5.98 10.16
CA GLN A 101 18.14 -6.27 9.83
C GLN A 101 19.05 -5.07 10.08
N LEU A 102 18.64 -3.87 9.62
CA LEU A 102 19.40 -2.64 9.85
C LEU A 102 19.50 -2.29 11.34
N ALA A 103 18.41 -2.46 12.10
CA ALA A 103 18.41 -2.25 13.54
C ALA A 103 19.39 -3.18 14.25
N SER A 104 19.42 -4.45 13.86
CA SER A 104 20.37 -5.44 14.38
C SER A 104 21.83 -5.06 14.07
N GLU A 105 22.08 -4.56 12.86
CA GLU A 105 23.42 -4.09 12.47
C GLU A 105 23.85 -2.84 13.24
N ILE A 106 22.95 -1.88 13.44
CA ILE A 106 23.20 -0.68 14.25
C ILE A 106 23.59 -1.05 15.67
N GLU A 107 22.87 -1.96 16.33
CA GLU A 107 23.21 -2.39 17.69
C GLU A 107 24.58 -3.08 17.76
N ARG A 108 24.92 -3.90 16.75
CA ARG A 108 26.25 -4.52 16.65
C ARG A 108 27.37 -3.48 16.47
N LEU A 109 27.14 -2.47 15.62
CA LEU A 109 28.10 -1.39 15.39
C LEU A 109 28.29 -0.53 16.64
N LYS A 110 27.20 -0.23 17.34
CA LYS A 110 27.20 0.52 18.60
C LYS A 110 28.02 -0.20 19.68
N GLU A 111 27.85 -1.51 19.83
CA GLU A 111 28.65 -2.29 20.76
C GLU A 111 30.14 -2.29 20.38
N SER A 112 30.42 -2.43 19.08
CA SER A 112 31.80 -2.37 18.57
C SER A 112 32.45 -1.01 18.81
N ALA A 113 31.69 0.09 18.67
CA ALA A 113 32.15 1.44 18.95
C ALA A 113 32.48 1.63 20.44
N ARG A 114 31.56 1.23 21.34
CA ARG A 114 31.79 1.26 22.80
C ARG A 114 33.07 0.53 23.20
N LYS A 115 33.32 -0.65 22.64
CA LYS A 115 34.53 -1.43 22.90
C LYS A 115 35.80 -0.72 22.44
N ARG A 116 35.77 -0.06 21.28
CA ARG A 116 36.90 0.73 20.75
C ARG A 116 37.16 1.96 21.61
N GLU A 117 36.12 2.67 22.04
CA GLU A 117 36.24 3.82 22.94
C GLU A 117 36.87 3.42 24.27
N ALA A 118 36.38 2.34 24.90
CA ALA A 118 36.95 1.81 26.15
C ALA A 118 38.42 1.42 25.98
N LYS A 119 38.76 0.73 24.88
CA LYS A 119 40.14 0.35 24.57
C LYS A 119 41.02 1.59 24.36
N SER A 120 40.56 2.58 23.60
CA SER A 120 41.28 3.84 23.35
C SER A 120 41.51 4.61 24.66
N ALA A 121 40.49 4.71 25.52
CA ALA A 121 40.62 5.36 26.83
C ALA A 121 41.64 4.66 27.73
N PHE A 122 41.69 3.32 27.69
CA PHE A 122 42.70 2.54 28.41
C PHE A 122 44.11 2.82 27.88
N HIS A 123 44.31 2.76 26.55
CA HIS A 123 45.61 3.07 25.94
C HIS A 123 46.07 4.50 26.22
N PHE A 124 45.15 5.47 26.21
CA PHE A 124 45.45 6.86 26.54
C PHE A 124 45.93 7.01 28.00
N LYS A 125 45.20 6.40 28.95
CA LYS A 125 45.60 6.41 30.38
C LYS A 125 46.99 5.78 30.59
N LEU A 126 47.28 4.68 29.90
CA LEU A 126 48.58 4.01 29.96
C LEU A 126 49.70 4.90 29.41
N ALA A 127 49.50 5.52 28.24
CA ALA A 127 50.49 6.40 27.62
C ALA A 127 50.83 7.61 28.51
N VAL A 128 49.82 8.23 29.14
CA VAL A 128 50.04 9.33 30.10
C VAL A 128 50.86 8.86 31.31
N ALA A 129 50.55 7.70 31.88
CA ALA A 129 51.29 7.15 33.02
C ALA A 129 52.77 6.87 32.68
N CYS A 130 53.04 6.27 31.51
CA CYS A 130 54.41 6.05 31.04
C CYS A 130 55.18 7.37 30.85
N GLY A 131 54.58 8.38 30.22
CA GLY A 131 55.24 9.67 30.03
C GLY A 131 55.56 10.41 31.34
N LEU A 132 54.69 10.30 32.35
CA LEU A 132 54.96 10.84 33.68
C LEU A 132 56.12 10.12 34.37
N LEU A 133 56.19 8.79 34.27
CA LEU A 133 57.31 8.00 34.82
C LEU A 133 58.64 8.37 34.16
N GLU A 134 58.68 8.48 32.83
CA GLU A 134 59.88 8.91 32.10
C GLU A 134 60.36 10.29 32.54
N SER A 135 59.43 11.24 32.73
CA SER A 135 59.74 12.59 33.20
C SER A 135 60.32 12.60 34.62
N LEU A 136 59.75 11.79 35.53
CA LEU A 136 60.25 11.65 36.91
C LEU A 136 61.66 11.02 36.94
N MET A 137 61.88 9.98 36.13
CA MET A 137 63.20 9.35 36.00
C MET A 137 64.25 10.33 35.48
N ALA A 138 63.92 11.17 34.48
CA ALA A 138 64.82 12.20 33.97
C ALA A 138 65.16 13.28 35.01
N LEU A 139 64.17 13.73 35.80
CA LEU A 139 64.37 14.69 36.88
C LEU A 139 65.29 14.15 37.99
N THR A 140 65.04 12.92 38.44
CA THR A 140 65.89 12.29 39.48
C THR A 140 67.32 12.02 39.02
N ALA A 141 67.53 11.73 37.74
CA ALA A 141 68.86 11.61 37.16
C ALA A 141 69.61 12.96 37.07
N SER A 142 68.89 14.07 36.85
CA SER A 142 69.48 15.41 36.75
C SER A 142 69.83 16.06 38.10
N LEU A 143 69.25 15.54 39.19
CA LEU A 143 69.48 16.00 40.57
C LEU A 143 70.64 15.27 41.27
N ARG A 144 71.25 14.29 40.60
CA ARG A 144 72.33 13.45 41.13
C ARG A 144 73.68 13.85 40.54
#